data_AF-A0A847C0F0-F1
#
_entry.id   AF-A0A847C0F0-F1
#
_cell.length_a   1.000
_cell.length_b   1.000
_cell.length_c   1.000
_cell.angle_alpha   90.00
_cell.angle_beta   90.00
_cell.angle_gamma   90.00
#
_symmetry.space_group_name_H-M   'P 1'
#
loop_
_entity.id
_entity.type
_entity.pdbx_description
1 polymer ?
#
loop_
_entity_poly.entity_id
_entity_poly.type
_entity_poly.pdbx_seq_one_letter_code
_entity_poly.pdbx_strand_id
1 'polypeptide(L)'
;MKWLILRILIFFILSSASLLFLTKGQELFDFLPGITSNHFLFLWGAFLAAMLLPYLFGIRFFSRIVLVLLIFLVLAGTLTTRSFRFQIVSQVREQVHAIFRQKEPPSRDFSGDKKAKSLESGQPARQNRDLPRFVYRANKTGHFILFALLTLTLLTVSAPGRWVIVLADVLLLAGSTEMMQLFVQGRAAGVGDFYLDAGGGALGFFLWLLGVAWRSRDGCRFS
;
A
#
# COMPACT_ATOMS: atom_id res chain seq x y z
N MET A 1 -20.39 -3.29 -17.81
CA MET A 1 -20.53 -4.67 -17.29
C MET A 1 -19.64 -5.70 -18.00
N LYS A 2 -19.73 -5.90 -19.33
CA LYS A 2 -18.89 -6.90 -20.04
C LYS A 2 -17.38 -6.82 -19.72
N TRP A 3 -16.81 -5.61 -19.75
CA TRP A 3 -15.41 -5.38 -19.41
C TRP A 3 -15.04 -5.72 -17.96
N LEU A 4 -15.97 -5.56 -17.01
CA LEU A 4 -15.74 -5.91 -15.62
C LEU A 4 -15.65 -7.43 -15.44
N ILE A 5 -16.58 -8.18 -16.06
CA ILE A 5 -16.58 -9.64 -16.05
C ILE A 5 -15.26 -10.17 -16.62
N LEU A 6 -14.79 -9.59 -17.73
CA LEU A 6 -13.51 -9.97 -18.33
C LEU A 6 -12.33 -9.76 -17.36
N ARG A 7 -12.28 -8.61 -16.66
CA ARG A 7 -11.21 -8.34 -15.68
C ARG A 7 -11.24 -9.33 -14.51
N ILE A 8 -12.43 -9.63 -14.00
CA ILE A 8 -12.62 -10.61 -12.94
C ILE A 8 -12.14 -11.99 -13.40
N LEU A 9 -12.49 -12.40 -14.62
CA LEU A 9 -12.05 -13.67 -15.19
C LEU A 9 -10.52 -13.72 -15.34
N ILE A 10 -9.90 -12.68 -15.91
CA ILE A 10 -8.45 -12.58 -16.04
C ILE A 10 -7.77 -12.66 -14.67
N PHE A 11 -8.32 -11.94 -13.67
CA PHE A 11 -7.83 -11.99 -12.29
C PHE A 11 -7.85 -13.40 -11.72
N PHE A 12 -8.95 -14.14 -11.88
CA PHE A 12 -9.05 -15.53 -11.39
C PHE A 12 -8.08 -16.46 -12.09
N ILE A 13 -7.91 -16.32 -13.41
CA ILE A 13 -6.94 -17.11 -14.19
C ILE A 13 -5.52 -16.82 -13.72
N LEU A 14 -5.12 -15.54 -13.64
CA LEU A 14 -3.78 -15.15 -13.17
C LEU A 14 -3.53 -15.61 -11.73
N SER A 15 -4.53 -15.47 -10.86
CA SER A 15 -4.41 -15.90 -9.45
C SER A 15 -4.21 -17.39 -9.35
N SER A 16 -5.03 -18.18 -10.06
CA SER A 16 -4.93 -19.63 -10.07
C SER A 16 -3.59 -20.10 -10.63
N ALA A 17 -3.14 -19.53 -11.75
CA ALA A 17 -1.83 -19.82 -12.34
C ALA A 17 -0.67 -19.46 -11.38
N SER A 18 -0.76 -18.31 -10.70
CA SER A 18 0.24 -17.89 -9.70
C SER A 18 0.34 -18.89 -8.55
N LEU A 19 -0.80 -19.31 -8.00
CA LEU A 19 -0.84 -20.28 -6.89
C LEU A 19 -0.35 -21.66 -7.32
N LEU A 20 -0.69 -22.12 -8.52
CA LEU A 20 -0.19 -23.37 -9.07
C LEU A 20 1.33 -23.34 -9.25
N PHE A 21 1.88 -22.24 -9.76
CA PHE A 21 3.33 -22.06 -9.88
C PHE A 21 4.04 -22.10 -8.52
N LEU A 22 3.47 -21.46 -7.50
CA LEU A 22 4.06 -21.46 -6.15
C LEU A 22 3.99 -22.82 -5.46
N THR A 23 2.94 -23.61 -5.73
CA THR A 23 2.72 -24.91 -5.06
C THR A 23 3.42 -26.07 -5.76
N LYS A 24 3.50 -26.05 -7.09
CA LYS A 24 4.06 -27.14 -7.89
C LYS A 24 5.40 -26.80 -8.54
N GLY A 25 5.88 -25.56 -8.36
CA GLY A 25 7.13 -25.10 -8.94
C GLY A 25 7.13 -25.18 -10.47
N GLN A 26 8.28 -25.53 -11.02
CA GLN A 26 8.47 -25.66 -12.47
C GLN A 26 7.90 -26.96 -13.04
N GLU A 27 7.69 -28.01 -12.22
CA GLU A 27 7.25 -29.34 -12.70
C GLU A 27 5.91 -29.31 -13.47
N LEU A 28 4.99 -28.44 -13.07
CA LEU A 28 3.73 -28.28 -13.82
C LEU A 28 3.90 -27.48 -15.12
N PHE A 29 4.98 -26.72 -15.23
CA PHE A 29 5.29 -25.83 -16.36
C PHE A 29 6.46 -26.35 -17.21
N ASP A 30 6.77 -27.64 -17.13
CA ASP A 30 7.86 -28.28 -17.90
C ASP A 30 7.71 -28.11 -19.42
N PHE A 31 6.47 -27.86 -19.90
CA PHE A 31 6.19 -27.56 -21.31
C PHE A 31 6.55 -26.12 -21.72
N LEU A 32 6.86 -25.23 -20.76
CA LEU A 32 7.30 -23.85 -20.96
C LEU A 32 8.61 -23.61 -20.19
N PRO A 33 9.74 -24.15 -20.68
CA PRO A 33 11.04 -23.91 -20.06
C PRO A 33 11.32 -22.41 -20.01
N GLY A 34 11.65 -21.91 -18.82
CA GLY A 34 12.02 -20.50 -18.60
C GLY A 34 10.96 -19.63 -17.93
N ILE A 35 9.80 -20.15 -17.51
CA ILE A 35 8.91 -19.38 -16.64
C ILE A 35 9.57 -19.16 -15.28
N THR A 36 9.60 -17.89 -14.87
CA THR A 36 10.17 -17.43 -13.59
C THR A 36 9.17 -16.52 -12.88
N SER A 37 9.40 -16.25 -11.59
CA SER A 37 8.60 -15.29 -10.79
C SER A 37 8.48 -13.90 -11.44
N ASN A 38 9.51 -13.47 -12.19
CA ASN A 38 9.49 -12.18 -12.89
C ASN A 38 8.42 -12.12 -13.98
N HIS A 39 8.10 -13.25 -14.62
CA HIS A 39 7.02 -13.33 -15.61
C HIS A 39 5.66 -13.08 -14.96
N PHE A 40 5.41 -13.67 -13.78
CA PHE A 40 4.18 -13.41 -13.04
C PHE A 40 4.09 -11.95 -12.58
N LEU A 41 5.18 -11.37 -12.07
CA LEU A 41 5.22 -9.95 -11.71
C LEU A 41 4.91 -9.06 -12.92
N PHE A 42 5.46 -9.37 -14.10
CA PHE A 42 5.17 -8.66 -15.33
C PHE A 42 3.69 -8.79 -15.74
N LEU A 43 3.14 -10.01 -15.71
CA LEU A 43 1.73 -10.27 -16.04
C LEU A 43 0.78 -9.52 -15.10
N TRP A 44 1.06 -9.52 -13.79
CA TRP A 44 0.30 -8.73 -12.82
C TRP A 44 0.44 -7.22 -13.08
N GLY A 45 1.64 -6.73 -13.37
CA GLY A 45 1.86 -5.34 -13.75
C GLY A 45 1.07 -4.94 -14.99
N ALA A 46 1.05 -5.78 -16.03
CA ALA A 46 0.29 -5.57 -17.25
C ALA A 46 -1.23 -5.58 -16.98
N PHE A 47 -1.72 -6.50 -16.15
CA PHE A 47 -3.11 -6.54 -15.72
C PHE A 47 -3.51 -5.26 -14.99
N LEU A 48 -2.70 -4.79 -14.05
CA LEU A 48 -2.95 -3.56 -13.30
C LEU A 48 -2.94 -2.32 -14.22
N ALA A 49 -1.97 -2.24 -15.14
CA ALA A 49 -1.93 -1.18 -16.14
C ALA A 49 -3.21 -1.18 -17.00
N ALA A 50 -3.61 -2.33 -17.54
CA ALA A 50 -4.83 -2.46 -18.34
C ALA A 50 -6.11 -2.12 -17.56
N MET A 51 -6.16 -2.44 -16.27
CA MET A 51 -7.28 -2.12 -15.38
C MET A 51 -7.37 -0.62 -15.11
N LEU A 52 -6.24 0.04 -14.87
CA LEU A 52 -6.18 1.45 -14.43
C LEU A 52 -6.15 2.45 -15.60
N LEU A 53 -5.66 2.03 -16.76
CA LEU A 53 -5.50 2.88 -17.94
C LEU A 53 -6.79 3.64 -18.34
N PRO A 54 -8.00 3.05 -18.30
CA PRO A 54 -9.23 3.78 -18.63
C PRO A 54 -9.53 4.96 -17.72
N TYR A 55 -9.01 4.97 -16.48
CA TYR A 55 -9.18 6.09 -15.55
C TYR A 55 -8.24 7.26 -15.85
N LEU A 56 -7.19 7.05 -16.64
CA LEU A 56 -6.24 8.10 -17.03
C LEU A 56 -6.74 8.91 -18.23
N PHE A 57 -7.64 8.34 -19.02
CA PHE A 57 -8.23 9.01 -20.17
C PHE A 57 -9.43 9.89 -19.76
N GLY A 58 -9.50 11.11 -20.29
CA GLY A 58 -10.65 12.01 -20.10
C GLY A 58 -10.67 12.81 -18.79
N ILE A 59 -9.72 12.62 -17.88
CA ILE A 59 -9.63 13.37 -16.61
C ILE A 59 -8.72 14.61 -16.74
N ARG A 60 -8.85 15.59 -15.84
CA ARG A 60 -8.00 16.81 -15.84
C ARG A 60 -6.54 16.46 -15.53
N PHE A 61 -5.60 17.26 -16.03
CA PHE A 61 -4.15 17.02 -15.90
C PHE A 61 -3.70 16.79 -14.44
N PHE A 62 -4.10 17.65 -13.50
CA PHE A 62 -3.75 17.49 -12.08
C PHE A 62 -4.31 16.19 -11.48
N SER A 63 -5.55 15.82 -11.80
CA SER A 63 -6.14 14.56 -11.33
C SER A 63 -5.40 13.34 -11.89
N ARG A 64 -4.86 13.42 -13.12
CA ARG A 64 -4.00 12.36 -13.68
C ARG A 64 -2.74 12.20 -12.86
N ILE A 65 -2.05 13.30 -12.55
CA ILE A 65 -0.82 13.27 -11.76
C ILE A 65 -1.08 12.64 -10.40
N VAL A 66 -2.14 13.08 -9.70
CA VAL A 66 -2.50 12.52 -8.39
C VAL A 66 -2.80 11.02 -8.49
N LEU A 67 -3.58 10.61 -9.48
CA LEU A 67 -3.91 9.19 -9.68
C LEU A 67 -2.67 8.35 -9.99
N VAL A 68 -1.82 8.81 -10.91
CA VAL A 68 -0.55 8.14 -11.24
C VAL A 68 0.36 8.05 -10.01
N LEU A 69 0.45 9.11 -9.22
CA LEU A 69 1.24 9.12 -7.98
C LEU A 69 0.69 8.11 -6.96
N LEU A 70 -0.63 8.06 -6.76
CA LEU A 70 -1.25 7.10 -5.84
C LEU A 70 -1.01 5.65 -6.30
N ILE A 71 -1.19 5.38 -7.60
CA ILE A 71 -0.90 4.05 -8.18
C ILE A 71 0.57 3.70 -7.98
N PHE A 72 1.48 4.64 -8.26
CA PHE A 72 2.91 4.44 -8.06
C PHE A 72 3.23 4.15 -6.59
N LEU A 73 2.65 4.88 -5.64
CA LEU A 73 2.86 4.67 -4.21
C LEU A 73 2.35 3.30 -3.74
N VAL A 74 1.18 2.87 -4.23
CA VAL A 74 0.64 1.52 -3.95
C VAL A 74 1.56 0.43 -4.51
N LEU A 75 2.04 0.58 -5.75
CA LEU A 75 2.94 -0.38 -6.39
C LEU A 75 4.32 -0.40 -5.72
N ALA A 76 4.89 0.77 -5.43
CA ALA A 76 6.15 0.90 -4.71
C ALA A 76 6.04 0.24 -3.34
N GLY A 77 4.97 0.52 -2.59
CA GLY A 77 4.66 -0.16 -1.34
C GLY A 77 4.62 -1.69 -1.53
N THR A 78 3.88 -2.16 -2.51
CA THR A 78 3.71 -3.60 -2.80
C THR A 78 5.03 -4.32 -3.11
N LEU A 79 5.83 -3.74 -4.01
CA LEU A 79 7.06 -4.34 -4.56
C LEU A 79 8.30 -4.12 -3.69
N THR A 80 8.25 -3.21 -2.72
CA THR A 80 9.40 -2.95 -1.85
C THR A 80 9.69 -4.15 -0.95
N THR A 81 10.93 -4.64 -0.99
CA THR A 81 11.42 -5.75 -0.15
C THR A 81 11.51 -5.35 1.33
N ARG A 82 11.43 -6.35 2.21
CA ARG A 82 11.50 -6.12 3.66
C ARG A 82 12.83 -5.46 4.08
N SER A 83 13.94 -5.84 3.47
CA SER A 83 15.28 -5.30 3.77
C SER A 83 15.37 -3.80 3.46
N PHE A 84 14.87 -3.38 2.30
CA PHE A 84 14.89 -1.97 1.90
C PHE A 84 14.08 -1.09 2.85
N ARG A 85 12.90 -1.56 3.30
CA ARG A 85 12.09 -0.83 4.30
C ARG A 85 12.83 -0.64 5.62
N PHE A 86 13.53 -1.67 6.08
CA PHE A 86 14.33 -1.58 7.30
C PHE A 86 15.46 -0.55 7.15
N GLN A 87 16.15 -0.52 6.01
CA GLN A 87 17.21 0.45 5.73
C GLN A 87 16.69 1.89 5.74
N ILE A 88 15.55 2.17 5.10
CA ILE A 88 14.96 3.51 5.11
C ILE A 88 14.63 3.92 6.55
N VAL A 89 13.96 3.06 7.31
CA VAL A 89 13.51 3.42 8.65
C VAL A 89 14.68 3.56 9.61
N SER A 90 15.73 2.74 9.50
CA SER A 90 16.94 2.91 10.30
C SER A 90 17.62 4.24 9.98
N GLN A 91 17.77 4.60 8.70
CA GLN A 91 18.38 5.88 8.29
C GLN A 91 17.59 7.09 8.81
N VAL A 92 16.27 7.09 8.61
CA VAL A 92 15.41 8.19 9.11
C VAL A 92 15.50 8.29 10.62
N ARG A 93 15.47 7.16 11.33
CA ARG A 93 15.56 7.12 12.79
C ARG A 93 16.90 7.64 13.30
N GLU A 94 18.00 7.29 12.64
CA GLU A 94 19.34 7.78 12.98
C GLU A 94 19.43 9.30 12.79
N GLN A 95 18.92 9.83 11.67
CA GLN A 95 18.87 11.27 11.43
C GLN A 95 18.04 12.03 12.47
N VAL A 96 16.86 11.49 12.81
CA VAL A 96 16.00 12.09 13.84
C VAL A 96 16.71 12.11 15.20
N HIS A 97 17.35 11.01 15.60
CA HIS A 97 18.11 10.97 16.85
C HIS A 97 19.31 11.93 16.87
N ALA A 98 19.99 12.14 15.73
CA ALA A 98 21.08 13.10 15.63
C ALA A 98 20.61 14.55 15.85
N ILE A 99 19.46 14.92 15.26
CA ILE A 99 18.85 16.25 15.43
C ILE A 99 18.44 16.49 16.89
N PHE A 100 17.85 15.49 17.55
CA PHE A 100 17.44 15.63 18.95
C PHE A 100 18.61 15.66 19.93
N ARG A 101 19.71 14.93 19.69
CA ARG A 101 20.92 15.01 20.54
C ARG A 101 21.60 16.37 20.48
N GLN A 102 21.60 17.05 19.34
CA GLN A 102 22.19 18.40 19.24
C GLN A 102 21.40 19.46 20.01
N LYS A 103 20.14 19.18 20.36
CA LYS A 103 19.25 20.15 21.01
C LYS A 103 19.23 20.04 22.54
N GLU A 104 19.93 19.08 23.13
CA GLU A 104 20.15 19.06 24.58
C GLU A 104 21.20 20.12 24.93
N PRO A 105 20.83 21.17 25.71
CA PRO A 105 21.80 22.17 26.13
C PRO A 105 22.87 21.50 26.99
N PRO A 106 24.14 21.95 26.92
CA PRO A 106 25.18 21.46 27.81
C PRO A 106 24.68 21.60 29.24
N SER A 107 24.62 20.46 29.93
CA SER A 107 24.29 20.38 31.34
C SER A 107 25.10 21.42 32.09
N ARG A 108 24.42 22.42 32.67
CA ARG A 108 25.03 23.26 33.70
C ARG A 108 25.52 22.33 34.79
N ASP A 109 26.83 22.35 35.05
CA ASP A 109 27.48 21.65 36.15
C ASP A 109 26.74 21.96 37.46
N PHE A 110 25.86 21.05 37.89
CA PHE A 110 25.45 20.95 39.27
C PHE A 110 26.33 19.90 39.93
N SER A 111 27.50 20.37 40.39
CA SER A 111 28.32 19.65 41.35
C SER A 111 27.47 19.43 42.62
N GLY A 112 27.05 18.18 42.82
CA GLY A 112 26.09 17.80 43.84
C GLY A 112 26.19 16.31 44.12
N ASP A 113 27.19 15.98 44.91
CA ASP A 113 27.63 14.68 45.39
C ASP A 113 26.51 13.67 45.77
N LYS A 114 26.79 12.38 45.51
CA LYS A 114 26.18 11.15 46.11
C LYS A 114 24.80 10.69 45.60
N LYS A 115 24.80 9.70 44.69
CA LYS A 115 24.60 8.26 44.99
C LYS A 115 24.68 7.46 43.69
N ALA A 116 25.86 6.90 43.42
CA ALA A 116 26.06 5.90 42.39
C ALA A 116 25.24 4.65 42.75
N LYS A 117 24.09 4.46 42.09
CA LYS A 117 23.39 3.18 42.06
C LYS A 117 22.77 2.96 40.68
N SER A 118 23.53 2.25 39.85
CA SER A 118 23.04 1.37 38.78
C SER A 118 22.03 1.98 37.80
N LEU A 119 22.49 2.92 36.97
CA LEU A 119 21.83 3.24 35.70
C LEU A 119 22.75 2.95 34.50
N GLU A 120 23.56 1.89 34.59
CA GLU A 120 24.23 1.35 33.42
C GLU A 120 23.26 0.47 32.60
N SER A 121 23.03 0.94 31.38
CA SER A 121 23.18 0.16 30.13
C SER A 121 22.17 -0.94 29.78
N GLY A 122 20.98 -0.99 30.37
CA GLY A 122 19.92 -1.94 29.97
C GLY A 122 19.14 -1.64 28.68
N GLN A 123 19.38 -0.52 27.99
CA GLN A 123 18.49 -0.02 26.91
C GLN A 123 18.71 -0.49 25.45
N PRO A 124 19.85 -1.05 24.99
CA PRO A 124 19.98 -1.36 23.56
C PRO A 124 19.12 -2.56 23.12
N ALA A 125 18.83 -3.51 24.02
CA ALA A 125 18.13 -4.75 23.67
C ALA A 125 16.59 -4.60 23.54
N ARG A 126 15.97 -3.65 24.26
CA ARG A 126 14.52 -3.39 24.14
C ARG A 126 14.20 -2.58 22.88
N GLN A 127 15.00 -1.56 22.59
CA GLN A 127 14.76 -0.63 21.48
C GLN A 127 14.84 -1.30 20.09
N ASN A 128 15.62 -2.38 19.95
CA ASN A 128 15.77 -3.12 18.70
C ASN A 128 14.57 -4.05 18.41
N ARG A 129 13.78 -4.43 19.42
CA ARG A 129 12.59 -5.29 19.24
C ARG A 129 11.35 -4.54 18.74
N ASP A 130 11.28 -3.23 19.00
CA ASP A 130 10.11 -2.42 18.66
C ASP A 130 10.14 -1.88 17.21
N LEU A 131 11.34 -1.73 16.64
CA LEU A 131 11.51 -1.22 15.28
C LEU A 131 10.78 -2.08 14.22
N PRO A 132 10.92 -3.42 14.20
CA PRO A 132 10.17 -4.27 13.27
C PRO A 132 8.64 -4.11 13.38
N ARG A 133 8.13 -3.94 14.60
CA ARG A 133 6.68 -3.80 14.85
C ARG A 133 6.17 -2.45 14.38
N PHE A 134 6.94 -1.38 14.61
CA PHE A 134 6.60 -0.05 14.13
C PHE A 134 6.58 0.01 12.60
N VAL A 135 7.62 -0.48 11.92
CA VAL A 135 7.69 -0.51 10.45
C VAL A 135 6.51 -1.29 9.86
N TYR A 136 6.19 -2.43 10.46
CA TYR A 136 5.05 -3.24 10.05
C TYR A 136 3.72 -2.49 10.18
N ARG A 137 3.47 -1.84 11.34
CA ARG A 137 2.23 -1.05 11.55
C ARG A 137 2.16 0.15 10.61
N ALA A 138 3.24 0.91 10.48
CA ALA A 138 3.30 2.07 9.59
C ALA A 138 3.02 1.68 8.14
N ASN A 139 3.58 0.56 7.67
CA ASN A 139 3.31 0.04 6.33
C ASN A 139 1.83 -0.30 6.14
N LYS A 140 1.22 -0.98 7.12
CA LYS A 140 -0.21 -1.32 7.07
C LYS A 140 -1.07 -0.08 7.02
N THR A 141 -0.87 0.84 7.96
CA THR A 141 -1.62 2.11 7.98
C THR A 141 -1.44 2.91 6.69
N GLY A 142 -0.23 2.92 6.13
CA GLY A 142 0.05 3.58 4.84
C GLY A 142 -0.77 2.99 3.70
N HIS A 143 -0.77 1.67 3.56
CA HIS A 143 -1.57 0.96 2.56
C HIS A 143 -3.08 1.24 2.72
N PHE A 144 -3.61 1.14 3.95
CA PHE A 144 -5.01 1.49 4.25
C PHE A 144 -5.37 2.91 3.77
N ILE A 145 -4.54 3.90 4.11
CA ILE A 145 -4.76 5.31 3.72
C ILE A 145 -4.66 5.47 2.20
N LEU A 146 -3.68 4.84 1.56
CA LEU A 146 -3.51 4.90 0.10
C LEU A 146 -4.73 4.35 -0.64
N PHE A 147 -5.27 3.21 -0.20
CA PHE A 147 -6.49 2.64 -0.79
C PHE A 147 -7.72 3.52 -0.56
N ALA A 148 -7.82 4.19 0.58
CA ALA A 148 -8.87 5.17 0.83
C ALA A 148 -8.79 6.38 -0.12
N LEU A 149 -7.60 6.98 -0.24
CA LEU A 149 -7.35 8.11 -1.14
C LEU A 149 -7.53 7.74 -2.61
N LEU A 150 -7.08 6.55 -3.01
CA LEU A 150 -7.23 6.04 -4.36
C LEU A 150 -8.71 5.86 -4.70
N THR A 151 -9.48 5.22 -3.83
CA THR A 151 -10.92 4.99 -4.06
C THR A 151 -11.68 6.31 -4.15
N LEU A 152 -11.42 7.24 -3.22
CA LEU A 152 -12.00 8.58 -3.25
C LEU A 152 -11.67 9.32 -4.55
N THR A 153 -10.41 9.25 -4.99
CA THR A 153 -9.94 9.88 -6.23
C THR A 153 -10.65 9.27 -7.44
N LEU A 154 -10.64 7.93 -7.56
CA LEU A 154 -11.28 7.20 -8.66
C LEU A 154 -12.78 7.50 -8.75
N LEU A 155 -13.49 7.50 -7.62
CA LEU A 155 -14.92 7.84 -7.59
C LEU A 155 -15.20 9.30 -7.96
N THR A 156 -14.29 10.22 -7.60
CA THR A 156 -14.42 11.65 -7.93
C THR A 156 -14.21 11.92 -9.41
N VAL A 157 -13.33 11.16 -10.06
CA VAL A 157 -13.00 11.36 -11.49
C VAL A 157 -13.81 10.47 -12.44
N SER A 158 -14.49 9.45 -11.91
CA SER A 158 -15.29 8.52 -12.72
C SER A 158 -16.60 9.14 -13.18
N ALA A 159 -17.09 8.67 -14.32
CA ALA A 159 -18.41 9.06 -14.82
C ALA A 159 -19.51 8.68 -13.81
N PRO A 160 -20.59 9.49 -13.70
CA PRO A 160 -21.73 9.20 -12.84
C PRO A 160 -22.29 7.79 -13.05
N GLY A 161 -22.71 7.13 -11.97
CA GLY A 161 -23.29 5.78 -12.00
C GLY A 161 -22.29 4.63 -12.17
N ARG A 162 -20.98 4.89 -12.32
CA ARG A 162 -19.94 3.83 -12.46
C ARG A 162 -19.28 3.42 -11.14
N TRP A 163 -19.82 3.83 -10.00
CA TRP A 163 -19.24 3.57 -8.67
C TRP A 163 -19.03 2.06 -8.40
N VAL A 164 -19.94 1.19 -8.85
CA VAL A 164 -19.80 -0.28 -8.72
C VAL A 164 -18.52 -0.79 -9.39
N ILE A 165 -18.22 -0.28 -10.59
CA ILE A 165 -17.03 -0.68 -11.36
C ILE A 165 -15.77 -0.23 -10.63
N VAL A 166 -15.78 0.99 -10.08
CA VAL A 166 -14.66 1.53 -9.30
C VAL A 166 -14.40 0.67 -8.06
N LEU A 167 -15.44 0.32 -7.30
CA LEU A 167 -15.29 -0.52 -6.11
C LEU A 167 -14.75 -1.91 -6.48
N ALA A 168 -15.26 -2.50 -7.55
CA ALA A 168 -14.76 -3.79 -8.03
C ALA A 168 -13.30 -3.72 -8.49
N ASP A 169 -12.90 -2.68 -9.22
CA ASP A 169 -11.51 -2.47 -9.62
C ASP A 169 -10.58 -2.24 -8.41
N VAL A 170 -11.05 -1.55 -7.36
CA VAL A 170 -10.31 -1.38 -6.10
C VAL A 170 -10.11 -2.72 -5.38
N LEU A 171 -11.14 -3.58 -5.35
CA LEU A 171 -11.02 -4.92 -4.78
C LEU A 171 -10.08 -5.82 -5.60
N LEU A 172 -10.18 -5.75 -6.93
CA LEU A 172 -9.25 -6.45 -7.82
C LEU A 172 -7.81 -5.94 -7.63
N LEU A 173 -7.62 -4.63 -7.45
CA LEU A 173 -6.32 -4.05 -7.14
C LEU A 173 -5.77 -4.57 -5.81
N ALA A 174 -6.56 -4.57 -4.74
CA ALA A 174 -6.17 -5.11 -3.43
C ALA A 174 -5.81 -6.61 -3.52
N GLY A 175 -6.58 -7.39 -4.27
CA GLY A 175 -6.24 -8.79 -4.53
C GLY A 175 -4.93 -8.94 -5.32
N SER A 176 -4.73 -8.09 -6.32
CA SER A 176 -3.55 -8.13 -7.18
C SER A 176 -2.28 -7.76 -6.42
N THR A 177 -2.34 -6.77 -5.52
CA THR A 177 -1.21 -6.39 -4.68
C THR A 177 -0.79 -7.52 -3.74
N GLU A 178 -1.74 -8.27 -3.19
CA GLU A 178 -1.44 -9.48 -2.42
C GLU A 178 -0.85 -10.60 -3.29
N MET A 179 -1.40 -10.86 -4.47
CA MET A 179 -0.85 -11.86 -5.37
C MET A 179 0.58 -11.52 -5.84
N MET A 180 0.87 -10.25 -6.11
CA MET A 180 2.21 -9.79 -6.46
C MET A 180 3.21 -9.99 -5.32
N GLN A 181 2.79 -9.81 -4.06
CA GLN A 181 3.65 -10.00 -2.89
C GLN A 181 4.17 -11.43 -2.74
N LEU A 182 3.45 -12.43 -3.25
CA LEU A 182 3.91 -13.82 -3.25
C LEU A 182 5.23 -14.02 -4.02
N PHE A 183 5.51 -13.14 -4.98
CA PHE A 183 6.71 -13.18 -5.81
C PHE A 183 7.81 -12.23 -5.34
N VAL A 184 7.60 -11.51 -4.23
CA VAL A 184 8.57 -10.57 -3.66
C VAL A 184 9.27 -11.21 -2.47
N GLN A 185 10.60 -11.30 -2.52
CA GLN A 185 11.38 -11.96 -1.48
C GLN A 185 11.17 -11.34 -0.09
N GLY A 186 10.86 -12.19 0.90
CA GLY A 186 10.68 -11.77 2.30
C GLY A 186 9.35 -11.06 2.58
N ARG A 187 8.40 -11.09 1.62
CA ARG A 187 7.00 -10.72 1.83
C ARG A 187 6.17 -12.00 1.92
N ALA A 188 5.10 -11.94 2.72
CA ALA A 188 4.10 -12.98 2.79
C ALA A 188 2.78 -12.31 2.44
N ALA A 189 2.09 -12.82 1.42
CA ALA A 189 0.73 -12.39 1.15
C ALA A 189 -0.16 -12.85 2.30
N GLY A 190 -1.06 -11.98 2.73
CA GLY A 190 -1.93 -12.21 3.86
C GLY A 190 -3.36 -11.84 3.50
N VAL A 191 -4.30 -12.75 3.78
CA VAL A 191 -5.74 -12.43 3.70
C VAL A 191 -6.08 -11.22 4.59
N GLY A 192 -5.38 -11.05 5.71
CA GLY A 192 -5.51 -9.86 6.56
C GLY A 192 -5.03 -8.56 5.91
N ASP A 193 -4.06 -8.61 5.00
CA ASP A 193 -3.56 -7.44 4.27
C ASP A 193 -4.54 -7.05 3.16
N PHE A 194 -5.12 -8.05 2.46
CA PHE A 194 -6.25 -7.83 1.55
C PHE A 194 -7.42 -7.10 2.23
N TYR A 195 -7.88 -7.58 3.39
CA TYR A 195 -8.99 -6.94 4.10
C TYR A 195 -8.68 -5.52 4.56
N LEU A 196 -7.41 -5.27 4.87
CA LEU A 196 -6.96 -3.94 5.28
C LEU A 196 -6.99 -2.97 4.09
N ASP A 197 -6.51 -3.39 2.93
CA ASP A 197 -6.59 -2.60 1.69
C ASP A 197 -8.05 -2.38 1.26
N ALA A 198 -8.87 -3.43 1.30
CA ALA A 198 -10.30 -3.34 1.02
C ALA A 198 -11.04 -2.41 2.01
N GLY A 199 -10.66 -2.45 3.30
CA GLY A 199 -11.18 -1.57 4.34
C GLY A 199 -10.82 -0.10 4.08
N GLY A 200 -9.61 0.16 3.59
CA GLY A 200 -9.21 1.47 3.09
C GLY A 200 -10.13 1.92 1.95
N GLY A 201 -10.38 1.04 0.98
CA GLY A 201 -11.32 1.33 -0.11
C GLY A 201 -12.74 1.66 0.36
N ALA A 202 -13.26 0.91 1.34
CA ALA A 202 -14.55 1.18 1.95
C ALA A 202 -14.61 2.56 2.63
N LEU A 203 -13.55 2.96 3.34
CA LEU A 203 -13.45 4.29 3.93
C LEU A 203 -13.48 5.38 2.84
N GLY A 204 -12.73 5.20 1.75
CA GLY A 204 -12.72 6.14 0.61
C GLY A 204 -14.11 6.30 -0.02
N PHE A 205 -14.85 5.19 -0.17
CA PHE A 205 -16.24 5.21 -0.64
C PHE A 205 -17.17 5.96 0.31
N PHE A 206 -17.06 5.72 1.61
CA PHE A 206 -17.87 6.43 2.62
C PHE A 206 -17.61 7.94 2.60
N LEU A 207 -16.34 8.37 2.53
CA LEU A 207 -15.98 9.78 2.40
C LEU A 207 -16.53 10.41 1.12
N TRP A 208 -16.51 9.67 0.01
CA TRP A 208 -17.11 10.14 -1.24
C TRP A 208 -18.63 10.34 -1.11
N LEU A 209 -19.35 9.41 -0.47
CA LEU A 209 -20.78 9.54 -0.21
C LEU A 209 -21.10 10.78 0.64
N LEU A 210 -20.32 11.03 1.70
CA LEU A 210 -20.46 12.25 2.52
C LEU A 210 -20.27 13.50 1.68
N GLY A 211 -19.26 13.53 0.80
CA GLY A 211 -19.01 14.66 -0.10
C GLY A 211 -20.08 14.86 -1.17
N VAL A 212 -20.76 13.80 -1.60
CA VAL A 212 -21.95 13.89 -2.48
C VAL A 212 -23.13 14.46 -1.70
N ALA A 213 -23.44 13.89 -0.53
CA ALA A 213 -24.56 14.32 0.31
C ALA A 213 -24.42 15.79 0.75
N TRP A 214 -23.19 16.22 1.07
CA TRP A 214 -22.89 17.61 1.40
C TRP A 214 -23.24 18.55 0.23
N ARG A 215 -22.74 18.25 -0.98
CA ARG A 215 -23.01 19.07 -2.18
C ARG A 215 -24.50 19.16 -2.52
N SER A 216 -25.26 18.09 -2.28
CA SER A 216 -26.71 18.09 -2.47
C SER A 216 -27.45 19.02 -1.52
N ARG A 217 -26.92 19.30 -0.32
CA ARG A 217 -27.54 20.26 0.62
C ARG A 217 -27.34 21.70 0.19
N ASP A 218 -26.17 22.02 -0.36
CA ASP A 218 -25.83 23.39 -0.78
C ASP A 218 -26.51 23.77 -2.11
N GLY A 219 -26.84 22.79 -2.95
CA GLY A 219 -27.55 22.97 -4.21
C GLY A 219 -28.97 23.52 -4.12
N CYS A 220 -29.59 23.57 -2.92
CA CYS A 220 -30.88 24.24 -2.70
C CYS A 220 -30.76 25.73 -2.31
N ARG A 221 -29.54 26.31 -2.25
CA ARG A 221 -29.34 27.71 -1.84
C ARG A 221 -29.00 28.68 -2.98
N PHE A 222 -28.89 28.21 -4.21
CA PHE A 222 -28.63 29.05 -5.39
C PHE A 222 -29.46 28.58 -6.59
N SER A 223 -30.78 28.60 -6.43
CA SER A 223 -31.75 28.51 -7.53
C SER A 223 -32.70 29.69 -7.44
#